data_AF-A0A1C5BTM4-F1
#
_entry.id   AF-A0A1C5BTM4-F1
#
_cell.length_a   1.000
_cell.length_b   1.000
_cell.length_c   1.000
_cell.angle_alpha   90.00
_cell.angle_beta   90.00
_cell.angle_gamma   90.00
#
_symmetry.space_group_name_H-M   'P 1'
#
loop_
_entity.id
_entity.type
_entity.pdbx_description
1 polymer ?
#
loop_
_entity_poly.entity_id
_entity_poly.type
_entity_poly.pdbx_seq_one_letter_code
_entity_poly.pdbx_strand_id
1 'polypeptide(L)'
;MIPVPPIPDLQLAPQWHTELLHRRRHAQDMIIGRGADTAAVHVERCAAGRLRASYPVGLHDLELQVDGCGIEFLANVLSEAIEAVPLTDPQCRRLVLAVPADESSRVAAAEAAGFRYVVNVDLGDTEHSLFAWEAAWVTRTDPDLDRVPDA
;
A
#
# COMPACT_ATOMS: atom_id res chain seq x y z
N MET A 1 -19.56 0.52 16.09
CA MET A 1 -18.66 0.91 14.98
C MET A 1 -17.24 0.77 15.49
N ILE A 2 -16.41 -0.08 14.89
CA ILE A 2 -15.00 -0.20 15.32
C ILE A 2 -14.26 1.03 14.75
N PRO A 3 -13.55 1.82 15.57
CA PRO A 3 -12.89 3.03 15.11
C PRO A 3 -11.70 2.69 14.20
N VAL A 4 -11.53 3.45 13.12
CA VAL A 4 -10.33 3.35 12.27
C VAL A 4 -9.12 3.86 13.08
N PRO A 5 -8.02 3.10 13.14
CA PRO A 5 -6.79 3.53 13.83
C PRO A 5 -6.14 4.73 13.12
N PRO A 6 -5.32 5.51 13.84
CA PRO A 6 -4.57 6.59 13.21
C PRO A 6 -3.53 6.05 12.20
N ILE A 7 -3.05 6.92 11.32
CA ILE A 7 -1.95 6.61 10.39
C ILE A 7 -0.66 6.35 11.18
N PRO A 8 0.11 5.28 10.86
CA PRO A 8 1.37 5.00 11.54
C PRO A 8 2.37 6.11 11.23
N ASP A 9 3.37 6.27 12.10
CA ASP A 9 4.52 7.10 11.79
C ASP A 9 5.46 6.30 10.89
N LEU A 10 5.39 6.55 9.58
CA LEU A 10 6.13 5.75 8.60
C LEU A 10 7.61 6.14 8.65
N GLN A 11 8.46 5.16 8.93
CA GLN A 11 9.90 5.30 9.07
C GLN A 11 10.56 4.50 7.96
N LEU A 12 11.14 5.21 7.01
CA LEU A 12 11.89 4.61 5.91
C LEU A 12 13.33 4.32 6.35
N ALA A 13 14.00 3.43 5.63
CA ALA A 13 15.39 3.09 5.87
C ALA A 13 16.32 4.33 5.69
N PRO A 14 17.49 4.37 6.36
CA PRO A 14 18.31 5.59 6.46
C PRO A 14 18.83 6.18 5.14
N GLN A 15 18.85 5.40 4.05
CA GLN A 15 19.21 5.88 2.72
C GLN A 15 18.13 6.76 2.07
N TRP A 16 16.92 6.78 2.64
CA TRP A 16 15.81 7.61 2.20
C TRP A 16 15.78 8.91 2.98
N HIS A 17 15.58 10.02 2.27
CA HIS A 17 15.16 11.26 2.90
C HIS A 17 13.63 11.33 2.90
N THR A 18 13.07 11.93 3.95
CA THR A 18 11.64 12.09 4.11
C THR A 18 11.35 13.48 4.64
N GLU A 19 10.51 14.22 3.94
CA GLU A 19 9.95 15.50 4.36
C GLU A 19 8.44 15.33 4.52
N LEU A 20 7.96 15.38 5.77
CA LEU A 20 6.53 15.34 6.06
C LEU A 20 5.90 16.69 5.73
N LEU A 21 5.00 16.72 4.74
CA LEU A 21 4.30 17.94 4.33
C LEU A 21 3.05 18.15 5.18
N HIS A 22 2.21 17.11 5.29
CA HIS A 22 0.98 17.15 6.05
C HIS A 22 0.72 15.84 6.77
N ARG A 23 0.14 15.92 7.96
CA ARG A 23 -0.37 14.75 8.70
C ARG A 23 -1.78 15.00 9.17
N ARG A 24 -2.65 14.04 8.90
CA ARG A 24 -4.03 13.97 9.37
C ARG A 24 -4.18 12.72 10.24
N ARG A 25 -5.33 12.55 10.87
CA ARG A 25 -5.56 11.37 11.74
C ARG A 25 -5.34 10.06 10.98
N HIS A 26 -5.75 9.96 9.72
CA HIS A 26 -5.76 8.70 8.96
C HIS A 26 -4.91 8.75 7.69
N ALA A 27 -4.20 9.85 7.44
CA ALA A 27 -3.43 10.05 6.23
C ALA A 27 -2.19 10.90 6.49
N GLN A 28 -1.17 10.76 5.65
CA GLN A 28 0.01 11.60 5.63
C GLN A 28 0.48 11.82 4.19
N ASP A 29 0.97 13.03 3.96
CA ASP A 29 1.53 13.51 2.69
C ASP A 29 3.01 13.80 2.94
N MET A 30 3.90 13.23 2.14
CA MET A 30 5.34 13.40 2.28
C MET A 30 6.04 13.49 0.93
N ILE A 31 7.17 14.17 0.89
CA ILE A 31 8.17 13.99 -0.16
C ILE A 31 9.18 12.99 0.35
N ILE A 32 9.47 11.96 -0.43
CA ILE A 32 10.55 11.03 -0.14
C ILE A 32 11.55 11.05 -1.27
N GLY A 33 12.78 10.66 -0.99
CA GLY A 33 13.72 10.45 -2.07
C GLY A 33 14.97 9.69 -1.68
N ARG A 34 15.79 9.42 -2.69
CA ARG A 34 17.06 8.69 -2.54
C ARG A 34 18.03 9.15 -3.62
N GLY A 35 19.18 9.67 -3.22
CA GLY A 35 20.09 10.33 -4.17
C GLY A 35 19.46 11.62 -4.70
N ALA A 36 19.41 11.77 -6.04
CA ALA A 36 18.82 12.93 -6.70
C ALA A 36 17.32 12.76 -7.00
N ASP A 37 16.78 11.53 -6.88
CA ASP A 37 15.40 11.22 -7.22
C ASP A 37 14.48 11.48 -6.02
N THR A 38 13.28 11.99 -6.31
CA THR A 38 12.24 12.28 -5.32
C THR A 38 10.88 11.84 -5.84
N ALA A 39 9.94 11.60 -4.92
CA ALA A 39 8.55 11.29 -5.21
C ALA A 39 7.64 11.95 -4.17
N ALA A 40 6.48 12.41 -4.61
CA ALA A 40 5.39 12.77 -3.70
C ALA A 40 4.63 11.50 -3.33
N VAL A 41 4.46 11.26 -2.04
CA VAL A 41 3.83 10.07 -1.50
C VAL A 41 2.69 10.44 -0.57
N HIS A 42 1.51 9.91 -0.88
CA HIS A 42 0.34 9.93 -0.02
C HIS A 42 0.09 8.53 0.54
N VAL A 43 -0.09 8.44 1.85
CA VAL A 43 -0.46 7.20 2.53
C VAL A 43 -1.71 7.45 3.35
N GLU A 44 -2.74 6.62 3.18
CA GLU A 44 -4.01 6.75 3.88
C GLU A 44 -4.57 5.39 4.32
N ARG A 45 -5.30 5.36 5.45
CA ARG A 45 -6.10 4.19 5.83
C ARG A 45 -7.20 3.95 4.81
N CYS A 46 -7.21 2.78 4.15
CA CYS A 46 -8.25 2.43 3.19
C CYS A 46 -9.67 2.59 3.77
N ALA A 47 -9.85 2.23 5.05
CA ALA A 47 -11.13 2.35 5.75
C ALA A 47 -11.59 3.80 6.03
N ALA A 48 -10.71 4.79 5.90
CA ALA A 48 -11.02 6.21 6.01
C ALA A 48 -10.98 6.96 4.66
N GLY A 49 -10.37 6.36 3.64
CA GLY A 49 -10.14 6.96 2.34
C GLY A 49 -11.14 6.59 1.25
N ARG A 50 -10.78 6.91 0.01
CA ARG A 50 -11.62 6.70 -1.19
C ARG A 50 -11.96 5.23 -1.44
N LEU A 51 -11.08 4.31 -1.02
CA LEU A 51 -11.28 2.88 -1.25
C LEU A 51 -12.31 2.23 -0.31
N ARG A 52 -12.76 2.92 0.75
CA ARG A 52 -13.66 2.37 1.78
C ARG A 52 -14.93 1.73 1.21
N ALA A 53 -15.47 2.30 0.14
CA ALA A 53 -16.73 1.87 -0.47
C ALA A 53 -16.53 1.07 -1.77
N SER A 54 -15.29 0.95 -2.26
CA SER A 54 -14.99 0.41 -3.58
C SER A 54 -14.43 -1.01 -3.53
N TYR A 55 -13.86 -1.45 -2.40
CA TYR A 55 -13.47 -2.85 -2.20
C TYR A 55 -13.49 -3.25 -0.71
N PRO A 56 -13.50 -4.55 -0.38
CA PRO A 56 -13.43 -5.00 1.01
C PRO A 56 -12.10 -4.60 1.66
N VAL A 57 -12.14 -3.64 2.59
CA VAL A 57 -10.98 -3.08 3.31
C VAL A 57 -10.94 -3.50 4.77
N GLY A 58 -9.73 -3.73 5.28
CA GLY A 58 -9.44 -3.89 6.70
C GLY A 58 -9.17 -2.55 7.38
N LEU A 59 -9.29 -2.49 8.71
CA LEU A 59 -9.08 -1.27 9.50
C LEU A 59 -7.64 -0.75 9.44
N HIS A 60 -6.67 -1.66 9.25
CA HIS A 60 -5.24 -1.33 9.19
C HIS A 60 -4.70 -1.33 7.75
N ASP A 61 -5.53 -1.61 6.75
CA ASP A 61 -5.05 -1.59 5.37
C ASP A 61 -4.72 -0.14 4.97
N LEU A 62 -3.64 0.02 4.21
CA LEU A 62 -3.15 1.30 3.75
C LEU A 62 -3.24 1.38 2.22
N GLU A 63 -3.71 2.51 1.73
CA GLU A 63 -3.55 2.92 0.34
C GLU A 63 -2.26 3.72 0.23
N LEU A 64 -1.48 3.43 -0.82
CA LEU A 64 -0.29 4.17 -1.20
C LEU A 64 -0.54 4.83 -2.57
N GLN A 65 -0.22 6.12 -2.68
CA GLN A 65 -0.21 6.84 -3.95
C GLN A 65 1.16 7.50 -4.10
N VAL A 66 1.76 7.36 -5.27
CA VAL A 66 3.14 7.81 -5.53
C VAL A 66 3.18 8.51 -6.87
N ASP A 67 3.51 9.79 -6.86
CA ASP A 67 3.52 10.64 -8.05
C ASP A 67 4.82 11.45 -8.16
N GLY A 68 5.04 12.07 -9.33
CA GLY A 68 6.16 12.98 -9.54
C GLY A 68 7.53 12.32 -9.71
N CYS A 69 7.60 11.01 -9.98
CA CYS A 69 8.85 10.28 -10.19
C CYS A 69 8.83 9.40 -11.45
N GLY A 70 10.02 8.97 -11.89
CA GLY A 70 10.18 7.97 -12.95
C GLY A 70 9.79 6.55 -12.50
N ILE A 71 9.53 5.66 -13.46
CA ILE A 71 9.06 4.28 -13.22
C ILE A 71 10.06 3.43 -12.45
N GLU A 72 11.36 3.57 -12.72
CA GLU A 72 12.41 2.87 -11.95
C GLU A 72 12.42 3.32 -10.48
N PHE A 73 12.24 4.62 -10.25
CA PHE A 73 12.16 5.17 -8.90
C PHE A 73 10.88 4.75 -8.18
N LEU A 74 9.76 4.68 -8.89
CA LEU A 74 8.49 4.17 -8.38
C LEU A 74 8.65 2.77 -7.81
N ALA A 75 9.26 1.83 -8.55
CA ALA A 75 9.48 0.47 -8.04
C ALA A 75 10.32 0.44 -6.74
N ASN A 76 11.32 1.32 -6.62
CA ASN A 76 12.12 1.45 -5.40
C ASN A 76 11.28 1.98 -4.23
N VAL A 77 10.42 2.99 -4.47
CA VAL A 77 9.51 3.56 -3.45
C VAL A 77 8.53 2.50 -2.96
N LEU A 78 7.93 1.74 -3.89
CA LEU A 78 6.98 0.68 -3.57
C LEU A 78 7.64 -0.44 -2.75
N SER A 79 8.85 -0.85 -3.12
CA SER A 79 9.62 -1.86 -2.39
C SER A 79 9.98 -1.40 -0.99
N GLU A 80 10.39 -0.14 -0.83
CA GLU A 80 10.67 0.43 0.49
C GLU A 80 9.41 0.47 1.37
N ALA A 81 8.27 0.86 0.81
CA ALA A 81 7.01 0.90 1.56
C ALA A 81 6.60 -0.49 2.08
N ILE A 82 6.83 -1.54 1.28
CA ILE A 82 6.58 -2.93 1.69
C ILE A 82 7.45 -3.33 2.90
N GLU A 83 8.69 -2.85 2.98
CA GLU A 83 9.58 -3.14 4.11
C GLU A 83 9.26 -2.27 5.34
N ALA A 84 8.95 -0.98 5.14
CA ALA A 84 8.75 -0.02 6.22
C ALA A 84 7.37 -0.13 6.90
N VAL A 85 6.31 -0.44 6.15
CA VAL A 85 4.94 -0.49 6.69
C VAL A 85 4.77 -1.55 7.78
N PRO A 86 5.24 -2.80 7.63
CA PRO A 86 5.09 -3.83 8.67
C PRO A 86 5.84 -3.51 9.96
N LEU A 87 6.93 -2.74 9.88
CA LEU A 87 7.72 -2.31 11.05
C LEU A 87 7.00 -1.22 11.85
N THR A 88 6.22 -0.38 11.18
CA THR A 88 5.53 0.78 11.78
C THR A 88 4.05 0.52 12.06
N ASP A 89 3.44 -0.44 11.36
CA ASP A 89 2.12 -0.98 11.64
C ASP A 89 2.10 -2.51 11.44
N PRO A 90 2.46 -3.28 12.48
CA PRO A 90 2.45 -4.74 12.43
C PRO A 90 1.08 -5.37 12.17
N GLN A 91 -0.01 -4.60 12.33
CA GLN A 91 -1.37 -5.05 12.08
C GLN A 91 -1.84 -4.78 10.64
N CYS A 92 -1.06 -4.01 9.86
CA CYS A 92 -1.32 -3.79 8.45
C CYS A 92 -1.23 -5.13 7.70
N ARG A 93 -2.36 -5.54 7.11
CA ARG A 93 -2.46 -6.78 6.32
C ARG A 93 -2.12 -6.53 4.88
N ARG A 94 -2.57 -5.39 4.35
CA ARG A 94 -2.46 -5.05 2.93
C ARG A 94 -2.02 -3.61 2.74
N LEU A 95 -1.05 -3.46 1.84
CA LEU A 95 -0.72 -2.20 1.21
C LEU A 95 -1.30 -2.22 -0.19
N VAL A 96 -2.10 -1.23 -0.55
CA VAL A 96 -2.89 -1.22 -1.78
C VAL A 96 -2.51 -0.03 -2.66
N LEU A 97 -2.36 -0.31 -3.94
CA LEU A 97 -2.17 0.66 -5.01
C LEU A 97 -3.41 0.65 -5.89
N ALA A 98 -3.93 1.83 -6.21
CA ALA A 98 -4.91 2.01 -7.26
C ALA A 98 -4.22 2.66 -8.46
N VAL A 99 -4.08 1.91 -9.55
CA VAL A 99 -3.40 2.35 -10.77
C VAL A 99 -4.46 2.53 -11.86
N PRO A 100 -4.54 3.67 -12.56
CA PRO A 100 -5.46 3.82 -13.69
C PRO A 100 -5.25 2.70 -14.71
N ALA A 101 -6.34 2.14 -15.26
CA ALA A 101 -6.29 0.91 -16.04
C ALA A 101 -5.43 1.00 -17.33
N ASP A 102 -5.15 2.20 -17.82
CA ASP A 102 -4.33 2.48 -19.00
C ASP A 102 -2.83 2.69 -18.70
N GLU A 103 -2.42 2.73 -17.42
CA GLU A 103 -1.03 2.99 -17.00
C GLU A 103 -0.17 1.72 -16.90
N SER A 104 0.03 1.03 -18.03
CA SER A 104 0.82 -0.22 -18.12
C SER A 104 2.21 -0.17 -17.49
N SER A 105 2.89 0.98 -17.52
CA SER A 105 4.23 1.13 -16.90
C SER A 105 4.17 1.12 -15.37
N ARG A 106 3.11 1.66 -14.77
CA ARG A 106 2.90 1.60 -13.31
C ARG A 106 2.48 0.20 -12.87
N VAL A 107 1.72 -0.51 -13.71
CA VAL A 107 1.42 -1.93 -13.51
C VAL A 107 2.72 -2.74 -13.41
N ALA A 108 3.63 -2.59 -14.37
CA ALA A 108 4.91 -3.29 -14.36
C ALA A 108 5.76 -2.94 -13.12
N ALA A 109 5.76 -1.67 -12.69
CA ALA A 109 6.46 -1.27 -11.46
C ALA A 109 5.86 -1.87 -10.19
N ALA A 110 4.52 -1.93 -10.10
CA ALA A 110 3.82 -2.53 -8.97
C ALA A 110 4.12 -4.04 -8.88
N GLU A 111 4.07 -4.75 -9.99
CA GLU A 111 4.40 -6.18 -10.06
C GLU A 111 5.87 -6.44 -9.73
N ALA A 112 6.79 -5.62 -10.25
CA ALA A 112 8.22 -5.72 -9.95
C ALA A 112 8.52 -5.49 -8.46
N ALA A 113 7.74 -4.64 -7.79
CA ALA A 113 7.84 -4.41 -6.34
C ALA A 113 7.13 -5.51 -5.50
N GLY A 114 6.44 -6.47 -6.14
CA GLY A 114 5.79 -7.58 -5.45
C GLY A 114 4.32 -7.37 -5.11
N PHE A 115 3.67 -6.33 -5.65
CA PHE A 115 2.23 -6.20 -5.58
C PHE A 115 1.55 -7.14 -6.57
N ARG A 116 0.38 -7.68 -6.20
CA ARG A 116 -0.42 -8.58 -7.04
C ARG A 116 -1.73 -7.90 -7.43
N TYR A 117 -2.15 -8.07 -8.69
CA TYR A 117 -3.47 -7.63 -9.14
C TYR A 117 -4.58 -8.28 -8.30
N VAL A 118 -5.60 -7.50 -7.94
CA VAL A 118 -6.75 -7.94 -7.16
C VAL A 118 -8.03 -7.82 -7.96
N VAL A 119 -8.39 -6.61 -8.38
CA VAL A 119 -9.68 -6.31 -9.02
C VAL A 119 -9.66 -4.92 -9.66
N ASN A 120 -10.46 -4.70 -10.70
CA ASN A 120 -10.76 -3.35 -11.19
C ASN A 120 -11.89 -2.73 -10.36
N VAL A 121 -11.73 -1.45 -10.02
CA VAL A 121 -12.77 -0.68 -9.32
C VAL A 121 -12.97 0.66 -10.00
N ASP A 122 -14.19 1.18 -9.86
CA ASP A 122 -14.50 2.55 -10.20
C ASP A 122 -14.28 3.45 -8.96
N LEU A 123 -13.40 4.45 -9.09
CA LEU A 123 -13.12 5.45 -8.05
C LEU A 123 -13.68 6.84 -8.41
N GLY A 124 -14.66 6.89 -9.31
CA GLY A 124 -15.37 8.10 -9.73
C GLY A 124 -15.05 8.45 -11.18
N ASP A 125 -13.86 8.98 -11.43
CA ASP A 125 -13.53 9.58 -12.73
C ASP A 125 -13.04 8.56 -13.76
N THR A 126 -12.39 7.48 -13.31
CA THR A 126 -11.81 6.45 -14.17
C THR A 126 -11.78 5.09 -13.48
N GLU A 127 -11.75 4.01 -14.29
CA GLU A 127 -11.49 2.65 -13.80
C GLU A 127 -10.02 2.52 -13.37
N HIS A 128 -9.82 1.92 -12.20
CA HIS A 128 -8.52 1.64 -11.63
C HIS A 128 -8.33 0.15 -11.41
N SER A 129 -7.18 -0.36 -11.79
CA SER A 129 -6.70 -1.68 -11.39
C SER A 129 -6.14 -1.59 -9.97
N LEU A 130 -6.72 -2.34 -9.04
CA LEU A 130 -6.18 -2.46 -7.68
C LEU A 130 -5.11 -3.54 -7.62
N PHE A 131 -3.99 -3.18 -7.01
CA PHE A 131 -2.91 -4.09 -6.67
C PHE A 131 -2.70 -4.10 -5.16
N ALA A 132 -2.42 -5.27 -4.60
CA ALA A 132 -2.15 -5.41 -3.18
C ALA A 132 -0.86 -6.19 -2.95
N TRP A 133 -0.03 -5.66 -2.07
CA TRP A 133 0.93 -6.45 -1.32
C TRP A 133 0.25 -6.93 -0.03
N GLU A 134 0.49 -8.19 0.35
CA GLU A 134 -0.05 -8.77 1.58
C GLU A 134 1.08 -9.20 2.50
N ALA A 135 0.93 -8.93 3.80
CA ALA A 135 1.91 -9.35 4.78
C ALA A 135 2.05 -10.88 4.81
N ALA A 136 3.27 -11.38 4.94
CA ALA A 136 3.57 -12.82 4.84
C ALA A 136 2.75 -13.69 5.82
N TRP A 137 2.38 -13.15 6.99
CA TRP A 137 1.57 -13.87 7.96
C TRP A 137 0.10 -14.04 7.55
N VAL A 138 -0.40 -13.23 6.61
CA VAL A 138 -1.75 -13.36 6.04
C VAL A 138 -1.83 -14.57 5.10
N THR A 139 -0.76 -14.83 4.36
CA THR A 139 -0.66 -15.92 3.38
C THR A 139 -0.09 -17.22 3.95
N ARG A 140 0.37 -17.21 5.21
CA ARG A 140 0.74 -18.42 5.93
C ARG A 140 -0.51 -19.23 6.27
N THR A 141 -0.87 -20.16 5.38
CA THR A 141 -1.79 -21.24 5.71
C THR A 141 -1.21 -22.05 6.88
N ASP A 142 -1.98 -22.20 7.95
CA ASP A 142 -1.68 -23.16 9.00
C ASP A 142 -1.79 -24.57 8.39
N PRO A 143 -0.70 -25.37 8.32
CA PRO A 143 -0.75 -26.70 7.74
C PRO A 143 -1.66 -27.68 8.51
N ASP A 144 -2.19 -27.31 9.69
CA ASP A 144 -3.10 -28.16 10.48
C ASP A 144 -4.59 -28.00 10.10
N LEU A 145 -4.94 -27.10 9.17
CA LEU A 145 -6.32 -26.92 8.69
C LEU A 145 -6.81 -28.02 7.72
N ASP A 146 -5.90 -28.84 7.17
CA ASP A 146 -6.24 -29.96 6.28
C ASP A 146 -6.43 -31.29 7.03
N ARG A 147 -6.34 -31.30 8.36
CA ARG A 147 -6.56 -32.51 9.15
C ARG A 147 -8.06 -32.77 9.32
N VAL A 148 -8.64 -33.47 8.35
CA VAL A 148 -9.97 -34.09 8.50
C VAL A 148 -9.84 -35.16 9.60
N PRO A 149 -10.61 -35.09 10.72
CA PRO A 149 -10.65 -36.19 11.68
C PRO A 149 -11.14 -37.46 10.98
N ASP A 150 -10.43 -38.56 11.14
CA ASP A 150 -10.72 -39.85 10.52
C ASP A 150 -12.20 -40.23 10.66
N ALA A 151 -12.84 -40.53 9.53
CA ALA A 151 -14.19 -41.09 9.42
C ALA A 151 -14.19 -42.62 9.60
#